data_AF-A0A142BWP8-F1
#
_entry.id   AF-A0A142BWP8-F1
#
_cell.length_a   1.000
_cell.length_b   1.000
_cell.length_c   1.000
_cell.angle_alpha   90.00
_cell.angle_beta   90.00
_cell.angle_gamma   90.00
#
_symmetry.space_group_name_H-M   'P 1'
#
loop_
_entity.id
_entity.type
_entity.pdbx_description
1 polymer ?
#
loop_
_entity_poly.entity_id
_entity_poly.type
_entity_poly.pdbx_seq_one_letter_code
_entity_poly.pdbx_strand_id
1 'polypeptide(L)'
;QCILNRITLLATPVIFFLWLSTEISPAGCAFVTFQNEPTSTRGTRRTSRSSRHQQATSSTSQAGAGEATERTGGRTAGSKLIPQTPWTRYMIKYDIARCHGSGIFVDIGGYEAVGNKYYRMPTGKCPVMGKVISPASGADFLEPISADNPRYRGLAFPETVIKHTGASAGALTNAGNIHGNLSPVSAADLRKWGYKGNAVTNCAEYASNIVPGSDQRTKYRYPFVYDEKEEMCYILYSPMQYNQGTRYCDEDGSAKEGPSSLLCMKPYKSEADAHLYYGSARIDPKWDQNCPMKPIKDAIFGTWVSRACVALESAFEEYVNSAEECAAIL
;
A
#
# COMPACT_ATOMS: atom_id res chain seq x y z
N GLN A 1 -58.46 11.83 -54.73
CA GLN A 1 -58.04 13.21 -55.05
C GLN A 1 -57.01 13.61 -54.00
N CYS A 2 -55.75 13.78 -54.39
CA CYS A 2 -54.68 14.29 -53.53
C CYS A 2 -55.01 15.71 -53.06
N ILE A 3 -54.58 16.09 -51.84
CA ILE A 3 -53.82 17.32 -51.57
C ILE A 3 -53.16 17.20 -50.18
N LEU A 4 -51.91 17.67 -50.20
CA LEU A 4 -50.85 17.68 -49.20
C LEU A 4 -51.03 18.84 -48.18
N ASN A 5 -50.21 18.78 -47.11
CA ASN A 5 -49.78 19.86 -46.20
C ASN A 5 -50.75 20.26 -45.06
N ARG A 6 -50.30 20.51 -43.82
CA ARG A 6 -49.00 20.98 -43.32
C ARG A 6 -48.79 20.50 -41.86
N ILE A 7 -47.57 20.10 -41.58
CA ILE A 7 -47.01 19.87 -40.24
C ILE A 7 -46.79 21.23 -39.56
N THR A 8 -47.15 21.35 -38.28
CA THR A 8 -46.70 22.45 -37.42
C THR A 8 -46.10 21.85 -36.14
N LEU A 9 -44.77 21.96 -36.04
CA LEU A 9 -43.98 21.67 -34.85
C LEU A 9 -44.37 22.62 -33.71
N LEU A 10 -44.63 22.09 -32.52
CA LEU A 10 -44.47 22.82 -31.26
C LEU A 10 -43.18 22.32 -30.59
N ALA A 11 -42.17 23.19 -30.61
CA ALA A 11 -40.89 22.97 -29.96
C ALA A 11 -41.00 23.25 -28.46
N THR A 12 -40.91 22.21 -27.63
CA THR A 12 -40.60 22.32 -26.20
C THR A 12 -39.08 22.31 -26.03
N PRO A 13 -38.48 23.24 -25.26
CA PRO A 13 -37.05 23.24 -25.02
C PRO A 13 -36.72 22.15 -23.99
N VAL A 14 -36.26 21.00 -24.47
CA VAL A 14 -35.59 20.00 -23.63
C VAL A 14 -34.22 20.57 -23.30
N ILE A 15 -34.05 21.03 -22.06
CA ILE A 15 -32.76 21.40 -21.49
C ILE A 15 -31.94 20.11 -21.40
N PHE A 16 -31.16 19.84 -22.43
CA PHE A 16 -30.10 18.85 -22.41
C PHE A 16 -29.03 19.33 -21.43
N PHE A 17 -29.09 18.85 -20.19
CA PHE A 17 -27.93 18.84 -19.32
C PHE A 17 -26.92 17.86 -19.91
N LEU A 18 -26.04 18.37 -20.78
CA LEU A 18 -24.78 17.75 -21.14
C LEU A 18 -23.93 17.63 -19.86
N TRP A 19 -24.11 16.54 -19.12
CA TRP A 19 -23.06 16.06 -18.24
C TRP A 19 -21.89 15.66 -19.14
N LEU A 20 -20.81 16.45 -19.07
CA LEU A 20 -19.51 16.01 -19.56
C LEU A 20 -19.14 14.74 -18.78
N SER A 21 -19.41 13.59 -19.37
CA SER A 21 -18.68 12.36 -19.08
C SER A 21 -17.22 12.66 -19.40
N THR A 22 -16.42 12.99 -18.38
CA THR A 22 -14.98 12.95 -18.52
C THR A 22 -14.61 11.48 -18.69
N GLU A 23 -14.57 11.03 -19.94
CA GLU A 23 -13.85 9.80 -20.28
C GLU A 23 -12.42 9.99 -19.80
N ILE A 24 -12.06 9.26 -18.74
CA ILE A 24 -10.66 9.10 -18.37
C ILE A 24 -10.08 8.14 -19.41
N SER A 25 -9.64 8.70 -20.52
CA SER A 25 -8.79 7.99 -21.47
C SER A 25 -7.41 7.81 -20.82
N PRO A 26 -6.92 6.58 -20.60
CA PRO A 26 -5.66 6.36 -19.88
C PRO A 26 -4.41 6.70 -20.72
N ALA A 27 -4.57 7.15 -21.97
CA ALA A 27 -3.49 7.39 -22.93
C ALA A 27 -2.54 8.56 -22.58
N GLY A 28 -2.76 9.28 -21.47
CA GLY A 28 -1.97 10.45 -21.06
C GLY A 28 -1.05 10.27 -19.84
N CYS A 29 -1.12 9.15 -19.12
CA CYS A 29 -0.35 8.99 -17.89
C CYS A 29 1.07 8.48 -18.18
N ALA A 30 2.01 9.40 -18.39
CA ALA A 30 3.43 9.07 -18.49
C ALA A 30 3.99 8.73 -17.09
N PHE A 31 4.14 7.44 -16.78
CA PHE A 31 4.76 7.00 -15.53
C PHE A 31 6.28 7.10 -15.60
N VAL A 32 6.90 7.38 -14.45
CA VAL A 32 8.35 7.45 -14.32
C VAL A 32 8.79 6.41 -13.31
N THR A 33 9.81 5.63 -13.66
CA THR A 33 10.52 4.75 -12.74
C THR A 33 11.85 5.42 -12.39
N PHE A 34 12.20 5.43 -11.11
CA PHE A 34 13.52 5.87 -10.66
C PHE A 34 14.37 4.66 -10.33
N GLN A 35 15.53 4.54 -10.98
CA GLN A 35 16.55 3.56 -10.59
C GLN A 35 17.57 4.33 -9.73
N ASN A 36 17.53 4.13 -8.41
CA ASN A 36 18.57 4.68 -7.55
C ASN A 36 19.84 3.85 -7.74
N GLU A 37 20.94 4.49 -8.14
CA GLU A 37 22.25 3.85 -8.09
C GLU A 37 22.58 3.45 -6.64
N PRO A 38 23.13 2.24 -6.41
CA PRO A 38 23.49 1.82 -5.07
C PRO A 38 24.57 2.74 -4.51
N THR A 39 24.23 3.48 -3.45
CA THR A 39 25.20 4.24 -2.67
C THR A 39 26.27 3.29 -2.14
N SER A 40 27.46 3.36 -2.74
CA SER A 40 28.69 2.77 -2.21
C SER A 40 29.00 3.44 -0.88
N THR A 41 28.72 2.77 0.23
CA THR A 41 29.30 3.10 1.53
C THR A 41 30.79 2.81 1.49
N ARG A 42 31.56 3.77 0.97
CA ARG A 42 33.01 3.85 1.19
C ARG A 42 33.28 5.09 2.05
N GLY A 43 33.57 4.82 3.31
CA GLY A 43 33.77 5.85 4.33
C GLY A 43 34.87 6.83 3.96
N THR A 44 34.60 8.10 4.21
CA THR A 44 35.63 9.10 4.45
C THR A 44 35.33 9.75 5.80
N ARG A 45 36.04 9.29 6.83
CA ARG A 45 36.24 10.05 8.07
C ARG A 45 36.91 11.36 7.68
N ARG A 46 36.19 12.47 7.77
CA ARG A 46 36.81 13.80 7.91
C ARG A 46 36.54 14.31 9.31
N THR A 47 37.57 14.14 10.14
CA THR A 47 37.79 14.89 11.37
C THR A 47 37.93 16.37 11.05
N SER A 48 37.12 17.21 11.68
CA SER A 48 37.44 18.63 11.86
C SER A 48 37.09 19.04 13.29
N ARG A 49 38.15 19.04 14.11
CA ARG A 49 38.28 19.85 15.32
C ARG A 49 38.17 21.32 14.91
N SER A 50 37.32 22.08 15.58
CA SER A 50 37.52 23.51 15.76
C SER A 50 36.96 23.92 17.12
N SER A 51 37.84 24.52 17.90
CA SER A 51 37.70 24.91 19.28
C SER A 51 37.25 26.37 19.40
N ARG A 52 36.53 26.66 20.48
CA ARG A 52 36.55 27.91 21.27
C ARG A 52 36.01 29.18 20.58
N HIS A 53 34.89 29.69 21.11
CA HIS A 53 34.97 30.94 21.87
C HIS A 53 33.85 31.02 22.91
N GLN A 54 34.28 31.23 24.16
CA GLN A 54 33.48 31.71 25.26
C GLN A 54 33.08 33.16 24.99
N GLN A 55 31.84 33.52 25.33
CA GLN A 55 31.59 34.83 25.93
C GLN A 55 30.46 34.70 26.94
N ALA A 56 30.86 34.83 28.20
CA ALA A 56 29.99 35.01 29.34
C ALA A 56 29.59 36.50 29.41
N THR A 57 28.32 36.77 29.65
CA THR A 57 27.86 38.03 30.24
C THR A 57 26.82 37.69 31.29
N SER A 58 27.24 37.82 32.54
CA SER A 58 26.41 37.84 33.73
C SER A 58 25.85 39.25 33.94
N SER A 59 24.56 39.36 34.24
CA SER A 59 24.00 40.51 34.96
C SER A 59 22.93 40.04 35.93
N THR A 60 23.20 40.28 37.20
CA THR A 60 22.42 39.93 38.39
C THR A 60 21.67 41.16 38.89
N SER A 61 20.36 41.04 39.15
CA SER A 61 19.54 41.80 40.12
C SER A 61 18.06 41.55 39.78
N GLN A 62 17.08 41.38 40.65
CA GLN A 62 16.96 41.52 42.09
C GLN A 62 15.70 40.75 42.52
N ALA A 63 15.63 40.38 43.79
CA ALA A 63 14.56 39.62 44.41
C ALA A 63 13.21 40.37 44.48
N GLY A 64 12.12 39.63 44.31
CA GLY A 64 10.76 40.00 44.72
C GLY A 64 10.02 38.74 45.13
N ALA A 65 9.80 38.56 46.43
CA ALA A 65 9.02 37.47 46.99
C ALA A 65 7.52 37.74 46.81
N GLY A 66 6.76 36.72 46.38
CA GLY A 66 5.32 36.78 46.21
C GLY A 66 4.75 35.39 45.89
N GLU A 67 4.28 34.73 46.94
CA GLU A 67 3.24 33.68 47.04
C GLU A 67 2.69 32.94 45.79
N ALA A 68 2.75 31.61 45.89
CA ALA A 68 1.78 30.61 45.45
C ALA A 68 1.38 30.52 43.96
N THR A 69 1.85 29.48 43.27
CA THR A 69 1.01 28.32 42.90
C THR A 69 1.82 27.23 42.20
N GLU A 70 1.60 26.01 42.68
CA GLU A 70 2.16 24.74 42.25
C GLU A 70 1.66 24.37 40.85
N ARG A 71 2.56 24.26 39.86
CA ARG A 71 2.38 23.45 38.64
C ARG A 71 3.69 23.24 37.88
N THR A 72 4.63 22.55 38.53
CA THR A 72 5.68 21.80 37.83
C THR A 72 5.13 20.43 37.43
N GLY A 73 5.23 20.10 36.14
CA GLY A 73 4.83 18.79 35.63
C GLY A 73 5.22 18.62 34.17
N GLY A 74 6.51 18.80 33.87
CA GLY A 74 7.08 18.40 32.59
C GLY A 74 6.81 16.92 32.36
N ARG A 75 6.17 16.61 31.22
CA ARG A 75 6.00 15.24 30.74
C ARG A 75 7.36 14.66 30.39
N THR A 76 8.00 14.02 31.35
CA THR A 76 8.95 12.94 31.07
C THR A 76 8.17 11.83 30.38
N ALA A 77 8.33 11.73 29.07
CA ALA A 77 7.96 10.55 28.30
C ALA A 77 8.89 9.40 28.73
N GLY A 78 8.64 8.84 29.90
CA GLY A 78 9.22 7.58 30.31
C GLY A 78 8.68 6.51 29.36
N SER A 79 9.52 6.08 28.42
CA SER A 79 9.32 4.80 27.76
C SER A 79 9.10 3.76 28.85
N LYS A 80 7.86 3.25 28.98
CA LYS A 80 7.61 2.07 29.82
C LYS A 80 8.48 0.96 29.23
N LEU A 81 9.58 0.66 29.90
CA LEU A 81 10.39 -0.51 29.59
C LEU A 81 9.47 -1.72 29.64
N ILE A 82 9.22 -2.33 28.48
CA ILE A 82 8.49 -3.59 28.39
C ILE A 82 9.32 -4.61 29.19
N PRO A 83 8.78 -5.18 30.28
CA PRO A 83 9.51 -6.16 31.08
C PRO A 83 10.00 -7.27 30.17
N GLN A 84 11.33 -7.48 30.13
CA GLN A 84 11.91 -8.51 29.30
C GLN A 84 11.55 -9.87 29.90
N THR A 85 10.93 -10.71 29.09
CA THR A 85 10.60 -12.11 29.39
C THR A 85 11.48 -13.01 28.52
N PRO A 86 11.57 -14.32 28.85
CA PRO A 86 12.25 -15.28 27.97
C PRO A 86 11.68 -15.29 26.54
N TRP A 87 10.42 -14.87 26.37
CA TRP A 87 9.69 -14.85 25.10
C TRP A 87 9.83 -13.54 24.32
N THR A 88 10.30 -12.44 24.93
CA THR A 88 10.25 -11.11 24.32
C THR A 88 10.89 -11.05 22.93
N ARG A 89 12.06 -11.68 22.75
CA ARG A 89 12.76 -11.67 21.46
C ARG A 89 11.99 -12.44 20.37
N TYR A 90 11.36 -13.55 20.73
CA TYR A 90 10.60 -14.37 19.78
C TYR A 90 9.24 -13.74 19.47
N MET A 91 8.57 -13.19 20.48
CA MET A 91 7.20 -12.67 20.39
C MET A 91 7.09 -11.32 19.69
N ILE A 92 8.20 -10.60 19.49
CA ILE A 92 8.18 -9.25 18.88
C ILE A 92 7.55 -9.21 17.48
N LYS A 93 7.63 -10.30 16.72
CA LYS A 93 7.01 -10.41 15.38
C LYS A 93 5.49 -10.57 15.43
N TYR A 94 4.94 -10.97 16.57
CA TYR A 94 3.49 -11.13 16.78
C TYR A 94 2.84 -9.88 17.40
N ASP A 95 3.63 -8.88 17.78
CA ASP A 95 3.15 -7.53 18.07
C ASP A 95 2.85 -6.80 16.75
N ILE A 96 1.69 -7.11 16.15
CA ILE A 96 1.26 -6.63 14.83
C ILE A 96 1.26 -5.10 14.74
N ALA A 97 0.83 -4.43 15.81
CA ALA A 97 0.83 -2.97 15.88
C ALA A 97 2.25 -2.40 15.70
N ARG A 98 3.27 -3.10 16.20
CA ARG A 98 4.66 -2.69 16.08
C ARG A 98 5.31 -3.17 14.79
N CYS A 99 5.18 -4.46 14.45
CA CYS A 99 5.88 -5.04 13.30
C CYS A 99 5.25 -4.58 11.98
N HIS A 100 3.92 -4.63 11.84
CA HIS A 100 3.19 -4.26 10.63
C HIS A 100 2.77 -2.78 10.64
N GLY A 101 2.11 -2.31 11.70
CA GLY A 101 1.82 -0.89 11.93
C GLY A 101 0.75 -0.25 11.04
N SER A 102 -0.11 -1.04 10.42
CA SER A 102 -1.27 -0.58 9.65
C SER A 102 -2.44 -1.58 9.75
N GLY A 103 -3.52 -1.36 9.02
CA GLY A 103 -4.60 -2.36 8.88
C GLY A 103 -4.16 -3.55 8.02
N ILE A 104 -4.59 -4.77 8.38
CA ILE A 104 -4.29 -6.00 7.61
C ILE A 104 -5.42 -6.30 6.63
N PHE A 105 -6.67 -6.38 7.12
CA PHE A 105 -7.86 -6.61 6.30
C PHE A 105 -7.99 -5.53 5.22
N VAL A 106 -7.97 -4.26 5.62
CA VAL A 106 -7.90 -3.10 4.72
C VAL A 106 -6.74 -2.21 5.16
N ASP A 107 -5.68 -2.14 4.35
CA ASP A 107 -4.51 -1.30 4.59
C ASP A 107 -4.63 0.03 3.84
N ILE A 108 -4.95 1.09 4.57
CA ILE A 108 -5.05 2.46 4.05
C ILE A 108 -4.51 3.46 5.08
N GLY A 109 -3.42 3.06 5.75
CA GLY A 109 -2.79 3.80 6.86
C GLY A 109 -1.98 5.02 6.41
N GLY A 110 -1.60 5.09 5.13
CA GLY A 110 -0.89 6.22 4.55
C GLY A 110 -1.82 7.29 3.98
N TYR A 111 -1.30 8.52 3.91
CA TYR A 111 -1.97 9.65 3.30
C TYR A 111 -0.93 10.55 2.65
N GLU A 112 -0.97 10.70 1.32
CA GLU A 112 0.03 11.46 0.57
C GLU A 112 -0.64 12.34 -0.48
N ALA A 113 -0.03 13.49 -0.76
CA ALA A 113 -0.49 14.42 -1.79
C ALA A 113 -0.02 13.96 -3.17
N VAL A 114 -0.91 14.00 -4.16
CA VAL A 114 -0.59 13.86 -5.59
C VAL A 114 -1.19 15.09 -6.28
N GLY A 115 -0.34 16.03 -6.69
CA GLY A 115 -0.79 17.34 -7.14
C GLY A 115 -1.48 18.11 -6.00
N ASN A 116 -2.74 18.51 -6.20
CA ASN A 116 -3.54 19.26 -5.22
C ASN A 116 -4.53 18.39 -4.42
N LYS A 117 -4.50 17.07 -4.62
CA LYS A 117 -5.39 16.11 -3.94
C LYS A 117 -4.59 15.21 -3.03
N TYR A 118 -5.25 14.71 -2.01
CA TYR A 118 -4.68 13.74 -1.08
C TYR A 118 -5.34 12.39 -1.25
N TYR A 119 -4.51 11.35 -1.23
CA TYR A 119 -4.92 9.97 -1.46
C TYR A 119 -4.46 9.10 -0.30
N ARG A 120 -5.29 8.12 0.06
CA ARG A 120 -4.91 7.07 1.00
C ARG A 120 -4.11 6.00 0.28
N MET A 121 -3.17 5.38 0.98
CA MET A 121 -2.40 4.25 0.44
C MET A 121 -2.04 3.23 1.53
N PRO A 122 -1.74 1.99 1.14
CA PRO A 122 -1.22 0.98 2.06
C PRO A 122 0.14 1.40 2.63
N THR A 123 0.40 1.06 3.90
CA THR A 123 1.67 1.36 4.59
C THR A 123 2.17 0.25 5.50
N GLY A 124 1.46 -0.87 5.55
CA GLY A 124 1.83 -2.03 6.34
C GLY A 124 3.21 -2.57 5.96
N LYS A 125 4.04 -2.84 6.98
CA LYS A 125 5.43 -3.26 6.81
C LYS A 125 5.61 -4.78 6.66
N CYS A 126 4.56 -5.55 6.85
CA CYS A 126 4.55 -7.01 6.66
C CYS A 126 3.68 -7.38 5.47
N PRO A 127 4.12 -8.32 4.60
CA PRO A 127 3.26 -8.82 3.55
C PRO A 127 2.14 -9.67 4.15
N VAL A 128 0.99 -9.70 3.47
CA VAL A 128 -0.19 -10.46 3.89
C VAL A 128 -0.38 -11.63 2.92
N MET A 129 0.04 -12.81 3.38
CA MET A 129 -0.08 -14.07 2.61
C MET A 129 -1.55 -14.47 2.44
N GLY A 130 -1.89 -14.94 1.25
CA GLY A 130 -3.22 -15.44 0.88
C GLY A 130 -4.28 -14.36 0.76
N LYS A 131 -3.92 -13.07 0.91
CA LYS A 131 -4.88 -11.99 0.77
C LYS A 131 -5.17 -11.73 -0.69
N VAL A 132 -6.45 -11.85 -1.02
CA VAL A 132 -7.00 -11.56 -2.34
C VAL A 132 -8.11 -10.53 -2.20
N ILE A 133 -8.40 -9.81 -3.27
CA ILE A 133 -9.56 -8.92 -3.34
C ILE A 133 -10.60 -9.63 -4.22
N SER A 134 -11.79 -9.90 -3.70
CA SER A 134 -12.89 -10.47 -4.48
C SER A 134 -13.71 -9.33 -5.07
N PRO A 135 -13.68 -9.12 -6.39
CA PRO A 135 -14.58 -8.21 -7.06
C PRO A 135 -15.92 -8.92 -7.33
N ALA A 136 -17.03 -8.21 -7.20
CA ALA A 136 -18.36 -8.78 -7.40
C ALA A 136 -18.61 -9.28 -8.83
N SER A 137 -17.84 -8.80 -9.82
CA SER A 137 -17.91 -9.31 -11.20
C SER A 137 -17.39 -10.73 -11.35
N GLY A 138 -16.66 -11.24 -10.35
CA GLY A 138 -15.93 -12.52 -10.43
C GLY A 138 -14.63 -12.46 -11.22
N ALA A 139 -14.18 -11.27 -11.65
CA ALA A 139 -12.86 -11.09 -12.25
C ALA A 139 -11.74 -11.45 -11.26
N ASP A 140 -10.62 -11.93 -11.78
CA ASP A 140 -9.38 -11.92 -11.00
C ASP A 140 -8.95 -10.46 -10.80
N PHE A 141 -8.63 -10.11 -9.56
CA PHE A 141 -8.19 -8.76 -9.21
C PHE A 141 -6.78 -8.45 -9.74
N LEU A 142 -6.01 -9.46 -10.16
CA LEU A 142 -4.74 -9.28 -10.86
C LEU A 142 -4.91 -8.92 -12.34
N GLU A 143 -6.14 -8.95 -12.86
CA GLU A 143 -6.42 -8.42 -14.20
C GLU A 143 -6.23 -6.89 -14.25
N PRO A 144 -5.83 -6.33 -15.40
CA PRO A 144 -5.70 -4.90 -15.56
C PRO A 144 -7.02 -4.16 -15.30
N ILE A 145 -6.94 -3.01 -14.64
CA ILE A 145 -8.10 -2.14 -14.42
C ILE A 145 -8.72 -1.62 -15.74
N SER A 146 -7.94 -1.63 -16.82
CA SER A 146 -8.33 -1.13 -18.15
C SER A 146 -8.86 -2.21 -19.08
N ALA A 147 -9.19 -3.42 -18.60
CA ALA A 147 -9.78 -4.45 -19.45
C ALA A 147 -11.01 -3.90 -20.20
N ASP A 148 -11.10 -4.18 -21.50
CA ASP A 148 -12.13 -3.62 -22.39
C ASP A 148 -13.53 -3.94 -21.88
N ASN A 149 -13.76 -5.21 -21.52
CA ASN A 149 -14.99 -5.65 -20.91
C ASN A 149 -14.98 -5.34 -19.41
N PRO A 150 -15.91 -4.50 -18.91
CA PRO A 150 -16.01 -4.15 -17.48
C PRO A 150 -16.05 -5.35 -16.54
N ARG A 151 -16.60 -6.49 -16.99
CA ARG A 151 -16.68 -7.72 -16.19
C ARG A 151 -15.33 -8.34 -15.88
N TYR A 152 -14.30 -8.07 -16.68
CA TYR A 152 -12.95 -8.61 -16.51
C TYR A 152 -11.96 -7.56 -15.97
N ARG A 153 -12.44 -6.40 -15.51
CA ARG A 153 -11.56 -5.39 -14.92
C ARG A 153 -11.18 -5.81 -13.50
N GLY A 154 -9.88 -5.99 -13.29
CA GLY A 154 -9.30 -6.16 -11.97
C GLY A 154 -8.77 -4.84 -11.39
N LEU A 155 -7.70 -4.93 -10.63
CA LEU A 155 -7.05 -3.80 -9.95
C LEU A 155 -5.60 -3.60 -10.40
N ALA A 156 -5.04 -4.49 -11.21
CA ALA A 156 -3.66 -4.37 -11.66
C ALA A 156 -3.46 -3.18 -12.60
N PHE A 157 -2.20 -2.81 -12.75
CA PHE A 157 -1.79 -1.77 -13.69
C PHE A 157 -2.30 -2.07 -15.11
N PRO A 158 -2.76 -1.03 -15.84
CA PRO A 158 -3.07 -1.17 -17.25
C PRO A 158 -1.80 -1.55 -18.04
N GLU A 159 -1.98 -2.08 -19.25
CA GLU A 159 -0.85 -2.22 -20.16
C GLU A 159 -0.23 -0.84 -20.41
N THR A 160 1.08 -0.71 -20.17
CA THR A 160 1.79 0.56 -20.29
C THR A 160 2.93 0.44 -21.28
N VAL A 161 3.11 1.47 -22.11
CA VAL A 161 4.34 1.64 -22.88
C VAL A 161 5.31 2.49 -22.07
N ILE A 162 6.42 1.91 -21.61
CA ILE A 162 7.48 2.67 -20.92
C ILE A 162 8.12 3.63 -21.93
N LYS A 163 7.88 4.95 -21.77
CA LYS A 163 8.66 5.99 -22.43
C LYS A 163 9.86 6.32 -21.55
N HIS A 164 11.04 5.81 -21.90
CA HIS A 164 12.28 6.18 -21.22
C HIS A 164 12.52 7.70 -21.37
N THR A 165 12.31 8.46 -20.29
CA THR A 165 12.75 9.85 -20.21
C THR A 165 14.18 9.84 -19.68
N GLY A 166 15.13 10.20 -20.54
CA GLY A 166 16.56 10.13 -20.26
C GLY A 166 16.98 11.00 -19.08
N ALA A 167 17.31 10.36 -17.96
CA ALA A 167 18.30 10.83 -16.99
C ALA A 167 19.25 9.71 -16.52
N SER A 168 18.95 8.44 -16.85
CA SER A 168 19.81 7.27 -16.59
C SER A 168 20.62 6.84 -17.82
N ALA A 169 21.10 7.80 -18.62
CA ALA A 169 21.88 7.53 -19.83
C ALA A 169 23.32 7.04 -19.56
N GLY A 170 23.71 6.85 -18.29
CA GLY A 170 25.07 6.41 -17.92
C GLY A 170 25.25 4.90 -17.80
N ALA A 171 24.18 4.11 -17.58
CA ALA A 171 24.29 2.69 -17.26
C ALA A 171 23.60 1.74 -18.25
N LEU A 172 22.87 2.27 -19.24
CA LEU A 172 22.09 1.50 -20.21
C LEU A 172 22.56 1.71 -21.67
N THR A 173 23.83 2.02 -21.91
CA THR A 173 24.34 2.25 -23.27
C THR A 173 24.35 1.00 -24.17
N ASN A 174 23.96 -0.18 -23.66
CA ASN A 174 23.84 -1.42 -24.44
C ASN A 174 22.53 -2.19 -24.22
N ALA A 175 21.55 -1.66 -23.49
CA ALA A 175 20.23 -2.27 -23.40
C ALA A 175 19.31 -1.60 -24.42
N GLY A 176 19.26 -2.17 -25.63
CA GLY A 176 18.30 -1.76 -26.64
C GLY A 176 16.88 -1.71 -26.07
N ASN A 177 16.09 -0.73 -26.51
CA ASN A 177 14.67 -0.53 -26.26
C ASN A 177 14.00 -1.65 -25.44
N ILE A 178 13.94 -1.53 -24.12
CA ILE A 178 13.14 -2.43 -23.30
C ILE A 178 11.68 -2.01 -23.51
N HIS A 179 11.08 -2.56 -24.57
CA HIS A 179 9.63 -2.64 -24.69
C HIS A 179 9.14 -3.57 -23.58
N GLY A 180 8.75 -3.00 -22.44
CA GLY A 180 8.24 -3.76 -21.30
C GLY A 180 7.03 -3.06 -20.70
N ASN A 181 6.05 -3.85 -20.25
CA ASN A 181 5.00 -3.35 -19.37
C ASN A 181 5.61 -3.04 -18.00
N LEU A 182 5.07 -2.03 -17.30
CA LEU A 182 5.44 -1.74 -15.91
C LEU A 182 4.96 -2.85 -14.96
N SER A 183 3.92 -3.58 -15.33
CA SER A 183 3.35 -4.67 -14.56
C SER A 183 2.55 -5.60 -15.49
N PRO A 184 2.54 -6.91 -15.23
CA PRO A 184 3.39 -7.58 -14.24
C PRO A 184 4.84 -7.71 -14.73
N VAL A 185 5.77 -7.96 -13.79
CA VAL A 185 7.20 -8.21 -14.09
C VAL A 185 7.68 -9.46 -13.38
N SER A 186 8.54 -10.25 -14.03
CA SER A 186 9.05 -11.48 -13.41
C SER A 186 10.09 -11.19 -12.32
N ALA A 187 10.19 -12.08 -11.34
CA ALA A 187 11.25 -12.03 -10.34
C ALA A 187 12.64 -12.04 -10.99
N ALA A 188 12.81 -12.79 -12.10
CA ALA A 188 14.04 -12.83 -12.88
C ALA A 188 14.40 -11.48 -13.49
N ASP A 189 13.43 -10.72 -14.00
CA ASP A 189 13.68 -9.39 -14.56
C ASP A 189 14.05 -8.39 -13.47
N LEU A 190 13.39 -8.44 -12.30
CA LEU A 190 13.81 -7.65 -11.13
C LEU A 190 15.27 -7.96 -10.75
N ARG A 191 15.69 -9.24 -10.79
CA ARG A 191 17.12 -9.58 -10.56
C ARG A 191 18.03 -8.97 -11.61
N LYS A 192 17.68 -9.06 -12.89
CA LYS A 192 18.46 -8.46 -13.99
C LYS A 192 18.59 -6.94 -13.84
N TRP A 193 17.56 -6.27 -13.31
CA TRP A 193 17.57 -4.82 -13.05
C TRP A 193 18.33 -4.41 -11.79
N GLY A 194 18.88 -5.36 -11.04
CA GLY A 194 19.79 -5.11 -9.92
C GLY A 194 19.16 -5.20 -8.53
N TYR A 195 17.91 -5.67 -8.40
CA TYR A 195 17.25 -5.85 -7.10
C TYR A 195 17.84 -7.04 -6.34
N LYS A 196 18.22 -6.83 -5.06
CA LYS A 196 19.04 -7.77 -4.27
C LYS A 196 18.34 -8.45 -3.09
N GLY A 197 17.15 -7.99 -2.70
CA GLY A 197 16.34 -8.59 -1.62
C GLY A 197 15.77 -9.97 -1.97
N ASN A 198 14.92 -10.53 -1.11
CA ASN A 198 14.08 -11.67 -1.50
C ASN A 198 13.00 -11.23 -2.52
N ALA A 199 12.31 -12.16 -3.17
CA ALA A 199 11.41 -11.83 -4.28
C ALA A 199 10.29 -10.86 -3.90
N VAL A 200 9.65 -11.06 -2.73
CA VAL A 200 8.65 -10.13 -2.17
C VAL A 200 9.25 -8.75 -1.89
N THR A 201 10.45 -8.69 -1.31
CA THR A 201 11.14 -7.41 -1.04
C THR A 201 11.50 -6.69 -2.33
N ASN A 202 11.95 -7.42 -3.36
CA ASN A 202 12.27 -6.84 -4.67
C ASN A 202 10.99 -6.28 -5.32
N CYS A 203 9.87 -6.99 -5.22
CA CYS A 203 8.59 -6.50 -5.73
C CYS A 203 8.12 -5.25 -4.95
N ALA A 204 8.27 -5.23 -3.62
CA ALA A 204 7.99 -4.05 -2.80
C ALA A 204 8.87 -2.85 -3.16
N GLU A 205 10.17 -3.07 -3.32
CA GLU A 205 11.14 -2.04 -3.72
C GLU A 205 10.82 -1.52 -5.13
N TYR A 206 10.47 -2.41 -6.06
CA TYR A 206 10.03 -2.04 -7.41
C TYR A 206 8.76 -1.18 -7.38
N ALA A 207 7.73 -1.59 -6.62
CA ALA A 207 6.53 -0.80 -6.39
C ALA A 207 6.84 0.57 -5.76
N SER A 208 7.85 0.64 -4.89
CA SER A 208 8.32 1.89 -4.28
C SER A 208 9.02 2.83 -5.27
N ASN A 209 9.45 2.33 -6.42
CA ASN A 209 10.11 3.12 -7.47
C ASN A 209 9.12 3.61 -8.55
N ILE A 210 7.88 3.11 -8.54
CA ILE A 210 6.81 3.55 -9.44
C ILE A 210 6.07 4.73 -8.81
N VAL A 211 6.12 5.88 -9.50
CA VAL A 211 5.41 7.08 -9.08
C VAL A 211 4.29 7.46 -10.06
N PRO A 212 3.19 8.05 -9.57
CA PRO A 212 2.18 8.67 -10.43
C PRO A 212 2.82 9.69 -11.40
N GLY A 213 2.52 9.53 -12.69
CA GLY A 213 3.04 10.42 -13.74
C GLY A 213 2.64 11.89 -13.59
N SER A 214 1.50 12.15 -12.96
CA SER A 214 0.96 13.50 -12.71
C SER A 214 1.74 14.31 -11.69
N ASP A 215 2.50 13.66 -10.81
CA ASP A 215 3.32 14.32 -9.79
C ASP A 215 4.49 13.42 -9.38
N GLN A 216 5.64 13.61 -10.03
CA GLN A 216 6.83 12.81 -9.77
C GLN A 216 7.43 13.05 -8.37
N ARG A 217 7.06 14.13 -7.68
CA ARG A 217 7.58 14.45 -6.34
C ARG A 217 6.71 13.88 -5.23
N THR A 218 5.59 13.26 -5.56
CA THR A 218 4.73 12.62 -4.58
C THR A 218 5.45 11.49 -3.85
N LYS A 219 5.07 11.31 -2.58
CA LYS A 219 5.45 10.14 -1.77
C LYS A 219 4.42 9.02 -1.88
N TYR A 220 3.34 9.22 -2.63
CA TYR A 220 2.34 8.20 -2.90
C TYR A 220 2.99 7.02 -3.64
N ARG A 221 2.69 5.79 -3.20
CA ARG A 221 3.13 4.56 -3.84
C ARG A 221 1.99 3.58 -3.97
N TYR A 222 2.02 2.81 -5.05
CA TYR A 222 1.04 1.78 -5.34
C TYR A 222 1.30 0.52 -4.48
N PRO A 223 0.25 -0.22 -4.09
CA PRO A 223 0.44 -1.56 -3.54
C PRO A 223 0.91 -2.55 -4.61
N PHE A 224 1.35 -3.70 -4.15
CA PHE A 224 1.74 -4.81 -5.00
C PHE A 224 1.14 -6.13 -4.53
N VAL A 225 1.11 -7.09 -5.44
CA VAL A 225 0.96 -8.51 -5.15
C VAL A 225 2.13 -9.25 -5.76
N TYR A 226 2.81 -10.05 -4.97
CA TYR A 226 3.79 -11.00 -5.48
C TYR A 226 3.17 -12.40 -5.51
N ASP A 227 3.18 -13.02 -6.67
CA ASP A 227 2.81 -14.40 -6.89
C ASP A 227 4.07 -15.26 -6.78
N GLU A 228 4.18 -16.04 -5.70
CA GLU A 228 5.33 -16.93 -5.49
C GLU A 228 5.31 -18.15 -6.40
N LYS A 229 4.14 -18.57 -6.87
CA LYS A 229 4.00 -19.75 -7.72
C LYS A 229 4.43 -19.46 -9.15
N GLU A 230 3.98 -18.33 -9.71
CA GLU A 230 4.32 -17.88 -11.07
C GLU A 230 5.59 -17.00 -11.09
N GLU A 231 6.13 -16.64 -9.93
CA GLU A 231 7.27 -15.74 -9.74
C GLU A 231 7.05 -14.36 -10.38
N MET A 232 5.83 -13.83 -10.26
CA MET A 232 5.40 -12.57 -10.90
C MET A 232 5.08 -11.49 -9.87
N CYS A 233 5.54 -10.28 -10.14
CA CYS A 233 5.25 -9.08 -9.37
C CYS A 233 4.20 -8.23 -10.10
N TYR A 234 3.03 -8.09 -9.49
CA TYR A 234 1.92 -7.28 -9.96
C TYR A 234 1.87 -5.97 -9.17
N ILE A 235 1.77 -4.85 -9.87
CA ILE A 235 1.52 -3.54 -9.28
C ILE A 235 0.03 -3.27 -9.43
N LEU A 236 -0.61 -2.87 -8.32
CA LEU A 236 -2.03 -2.54 -8.33
C LEU A 236 -2.21 -1.05 -8.59
N TYR A 237 -2.99 -0.70 -9.61
CA TYR A 237 -3.27 0.69 -9.95
C TYR A 237 -4.11 1.38 -8.88
N SER A 238 -4.99 0.63 -8.22
CA SER A 238 -5.86 1.15 -7.17
C SER A 238 -5.47 0.59 -5.79
N PRO A 239 -5.42 1.43 -4.74
CA PRO A 239 -5.26 0.97 -3.36
C PRO A 239 -6.58 0.48 -2.73
N MET A 240 -7.70 0.55 -3.46
CA MET A 240 -9.00 0.10 -2.99
C MET A 240 -8.98 -1.40 -2.69
N GLN A 241 -9.52 -1.78 -1.53
CA GLN A 241 -9.56 -3.17 -1.07
C GLN A 241 -10.96 -3.57 -0.64
N TYR A 242 -11.78 -2.61 -0.21
CA TYR A 242 -13.14 -2.83 0.25
C TYR A 242 -14.04 -1.72 -0.28
N ASN A 243 -15.13 -2.12 -0.92
CA ASN A 243 -16.18 -1.23 -1.41
C ASN A 243 -17.50 -2.01 -1.42
N GLN A 244 -18.49 -1.56 -0.66
CA GLN A 244 -19.75 -2.28 -0.48
C GLN A 244 -20.91 -1.28 -0.40
N GLY A 245 -22.10 -1.77 -0.71
CA GLY A 245 -23.35 -1.01 -0.66
C GLY A 245 -23.73 -0.40 -2.00
N THR A 246 -24.99 -0.59 -2.38
CA THR A 246 -25.58 -0.20 -3.68
C THR A 246 -25.50 1.31 -3.98
N ARG A 247 -25.28 2.14 -2.95
CA ARG A 247 -25.05 3.57 -3.14
C ARG A 247 -23.66 3.89 -3.73
N TYR A 248 -22.68 3.02 -3.49
CA TYR A 248 -21.27 3.29 -3.75
C TYR A 248 -20.66 2.37 -4.80
N CYS A 249 -21.29 1.23 -5.08
CA CYS A 249 -20.81 0.26 -6.03
C CYS A 249 -21.92 -0.60 -6.64
N ASP A 250 -21.60 -1.17 -7.80
CA ASP A 250 -22.43 -2.13 -8.52
C ASP A 250 -21.71 -3.49 -8.62
N GLU A 251 -22.48 -4.57 -8.82
CA GLU A 251 -21.92 -5.93 -8.93
C GLU A 251 -21.13 -6.15 -10.22
N ASP A 252 -21.51 -5.51 -11.33
CA ASP A 252 -20.89 -5.71 -12.65
C ASP A 252 -20.13 -4.49 -13.18
N GLY A 253 -20.03 -3.42 -12.37
CA GLY A 253 -19.34 -2.17 -12.72
C GLY A 253 -20.02 -1.38 -13.85
N SER A 254 -21.28 -1.70 -14.19
CA SER A 254 -21.98 -1.10 -15.34
C SER A 254 -22.76 0.19 -15.04
N ALA A 255 -22.76 0.67 -13.78
CA ALA A 255 -23.52 1.84 -13.31
C ALA A 255 -25.06 1.68 -13.46
N LYS A 256 -25.56 0.43 -13.46
CA LYS A 256 -27.00 0.11 -13.56
C LYS A 256 -27.70 0.12 -12.21
N GLU A 257 -26.98 -0.22 -11.13
CA GLU A 257 -27.58 -0.45 -9.80
C GLU A 257 -27.35 0.74 -8.84
N GLY A 258 -26.55 1.73 -9.26
CA GLY A 258 -26.29 2.96 -8.52
C GLY A 258 -25.63 4.06 -9.38
N PRO A 259 -25.39 5.26 -8.81
CA PRO A 259 -24.71 6.36 -9.52
C PRO A 259 -23.19 6.13 -9.67
N SER A 260 -22.67 4.98 -9.24
CA SER A 260 -21.24 4.69 -9.17
C SER A 260 -20.89 3.56 -10.12
N SER A 261 -19.95 3.81 -11.05
CA SER A 261 -19.37 2.78 -11.91
C SER A 261 -18.30 1.93 -11.21
N LEU A 262 -18.14 2.07 -9.88
CA LEU A 262 -17.14 1.34 -9.12
C LEU A 262 -17.64 -0.04 -8.77
N LEU A 263 -16.78 -1.03 -8.90
CA LEU A 263 -17.12 -2.42 -8.62
C LEU A 263 -17.20 -2.65 -7.09
N CYS A 264 -18.20 -3.42 -6.65
CA CYS A 264 -18.22 -3.90 -5.28
C CYS A 264 -17.08 -4.89 -5.07
N MET A 265 -16.39 -4.80 -3.93
CA MET A 265 -15.26 -5.67 -3.63
C MET A 265 -15.04 -5.82 -2.14
N LYS A 266 -14.41 -6.93 -1.74
CA LYS A 266 -13.95 -7.13 -0.36
C LYS A 266 -12.67 -7.95 -0.34
N PRO A 267 -11.76 -7.73 0.63
CA PRO A 267 -10.64 -8.62 0.84
C PRO A 267 -11.14 -9.91 1.51
N TYR A 268 -10.48 -11.02 1.20
CA TYR A 268 -10.60 -12.26 1.96
C TYR A 268 -9.29 -13.04 1.88
N LYS A 269 -9.19 -14.11 2.68
CA LYS A 269 -8.05 -15.03 2.65
C LYS A 269 -8.42 -16.29 1.87
N SER A 270 -7.66 -16.59 0.83
CA SER A 270 -7.88 -17.73 -0.05
C SER A 270 -6.85 -18.81 0.22
N GLU A 271 -7.31 -20.05 0.42
CA GLU A 271 -6.45 -21.23 0.50
C GLU A 271 -5.75 -21.49 -0.83
N ALA A 272 -6.50 -21.43 -1.94
CA ALA A 272 -5.96 -21.63 -3.28
C ALA A 272 -4.87 -20.61 -3.62
N ASP A 273 -5.03 -19.38 -3.13
CA ASP A 273 -4.13 -18.26 -3.38
C ASP A 273 -3.17 -17.97 -2.23
N ALA A 274 -2.92 -18.95 -1.34
CA ALA A 274 -1.98 -18.81 -0.23
C ALA A 274 -0.54 -18.44 -0.66
N HIS A 275 -0.22 -18.64 -1.94
CA HIS A 275 1.03 -18.27 -2.60
C HIS A 275 1.12 -16.78 -3.01
N LEU A 276 0.03 -16.02 -2.86
CA LEU A 276 0.01 -14.58 -3.13
C LEU A 276 0.38 -13.78 -1.87
N TYR A 277 1.21 -12.76 -2.06
CA TYR A 277 1.65 -11.84 -1.02
C TYR A 277 1.18 -10.43 -1.36
N TYR A 278 0.09 -9.98 -0.72
CA TYR A 278 -0.36 -8.59 -0.82
C TYR A 278 0.52 -7.69 0.07
N GLY A 279 0.98 -6.56 -0.45
CA GLY A 279 1.87 -5.68 0.31
C GLY A 279 1.76 -4.20 -0.08
N SER A 280 2.18 -3.35 0.85
CA SER A 280 2.47 -1.95 0.56
C SER A 280 3.87 -1.80 -0.05
N ALA A 281 4.19 -0.68 -0.69
CA ALA A 281 5.56 -0.38 -1.10
C ALA A 281 6.56 -0.17 0.08
N ARG A 282 6.12 -0.33 1.33
CA ARG A 282 6.90 -0.10 2.56
C ARG A 282 7.20 -1.37 3.35
N ILE A 283 7.19 -2.54 2.70
CA ILE A 283 7.57 -3.81 3.33
C ILE A 283 8.96 -3.72 3.96
N ASP A 284 9.10 -4.24 5.18
CA ASP A 284 10.39 -4.41 5.84
C ASP A 284 11.23 -5.40 5.02
N PRO A 285 12.45 -5.03 4.56
CA PRO A 285 13.33 -5.95 3.83
C PRO A 285 13.69 -7.25 4.59
N LYS A 286 13.46 -7.28 5.91
CA LYS A 286 13.64 -8.45 6.80
C LYS A 286 12.30 -8.99 7.31
N TRP A 287 11.23 -8.84 6.53
CA TRP A 287 9.89 -9.30 6.88
C TRP A 287 9.84 -10.81 7.22
N ASP A 288 10.69 -11.62 6.60
CA ASP A 288 10.84 -13.05 6.85
C ASP A 288 11.17 -13.39 8.32
N GLN A 289 11.84 -12.46 9.00
CA GLN A 289 12.22 -12.57 10.41
C GLN A 289 11.35 -11.73 11.33
N ASN A 290 10.97 -10.53 10.86
CA ASN A 290 10.30 -9.51 11.67
C ASN A 290 8.77 -9.62 11.65
N CYS A 291 8.20 -10.41 10.72
CA CYS A 291 6.77 -10.59 10.56
C CYS A 291 6.34 -12.06 10.83
N PRO A 292 5.08 -12.30 11.22
CA PRO A 292 4.60 -13.63 11.59
C PRO A 292 4.07 -14.37 10.36
N MET A 293 4.98 -14.85 9.52
CA MET A 293 4.64 -15.39 8.19
C MET A 293 4.19 -16.85 8.20
N LYS A 294 4.47 -17.59 9.28
CA LYS A 294 4.17 -19.02 9.39
C LYS A 294 3.42 -19.31 10.68
N PRO A 295 2.40 -20.20 10.65
CA PRO A 295 1.80 -20.75 11.85
C PRO A 295 2.84 -21.43 12.73
N ILE A 296 2.64 -21.41 14.05
CA ILE A 296 3.44 -22.18 15.00
C ILE A 296 2.68 -23.47 15.29
N LYS A 297 3.28 -24.61 14.94
CA LYS A 297 2.72 -25.92 15.27
C LYS A 297 2.80 -26.17 16.78
N ASP A 298 1.79 -26.84 17.33
CA ASP A 298 1.74 -27.30 18.73
C ASP A 298 1.85 -26.15 19.76
N ALA A 299 1.24 -25.00 19.47
CA ALA A 299 1.31 -23.80 20.31
C ALA A 299 -0.06 -23.12 20.49
N ILE A 300 -0.25 -22.46 21.63
CA ILE A 300 -1.41 -21.62 21.95
C ILE A 300 -0.87 -20.24 22.36
N PHE A 301 -1.46 -19.17 21.82
CA PHE A 301 -1.08 -17.81 22.21
C PHE A 301 -1.48 -17.54 23.68
N GLY A 302 -0.58 -16.90 24.42
CA GLY A 302 -0.75 -16.62 25.84
C GLY A 302 -0.05 -15.36 26.29
N THR A 303 -0.38 -14.93 27.50
CA THR A 303 0.27 -13.81 28.20
C THR A 303 1.24 -14.35 29.26
N TRP A 304 2.40 -13.70 29.38
CA TRP A 304 3.39 -14.05 30.40
C TRP A 304 3.05 -13.37 31.74
N VAL A 305 2.60 -14.15 32.72
CA VAL A 305 2.22 -13.67 34.06
C VAL A 305 2.86 -14.56 35.12
N SER A 306 3.46 -13.96 36.15
CA SER A 306 4.01 -14.70 37.30
C SER A 306 4.94 -15.87 36.93
N ARG A 307 5.80 -15.69 35.92
CA ARG A 307 6.74 -16.69 35.38
C ARG A 307 6.10 -17.89 34.66
N ALA A 308 4.83 -17.79 34.28
CA ALA A 308 4.13 -18.78 33.47
C ALA A 308 3.50 -18.13 32.22
N CYS A 309 3.24 -18.94 31.21
CA CYS A 309 2.42 -18.55 30.06
C CYS A 309 0.99 -19.01 30.31
N VAL A 310 0.04 -18.06 30.34
CA VAL A 310 -1.39 -18.32 30.51
C VAL A 310 -2.08 -18.05 29.18
N ALA A 311 -2.90 -18.99 28.70
CA ALA A 311 -3.61 -18.86 27.42
C ALA A 311 -4.47 -17.57 27.38
N LEU A 312 -4.55 -16.96 26.20
CA LEU A 312 -5.44 -15.82 25.98
C LEU A 312 -6.91 -16.28 26.01
N GLU A 313 -7.78 -15.41 26.51
CA GLU A 313 -9.22 -15.57 26.34
C GLU A 313 -9.61 -15.26 24.89
N SER A 314 -10.46 -16.09 24.30
CA SER A 314 -10.97 -15.94 22.94
C SER A 314 -11.87 -14.71 22.85
N ALA A 315 -11.75 -13.94 21.77
CA ALA A 315 -12.72 -12.86 21.48
C ALA A 315 -14.09 -13.43 21.09
N PHE A 316 -14.08 -14.53 20.36
CA PHE A 316 -15.21 -15.39 20.02
C PHE A 316 -14.67 -16.78 19.65
N GLU A 317 -15.54 -17.79 19.59
CA GLU A 317 -15.17 -19.17 19.28
C GLU A 317 -16.12 -19.76 18.24
N GLU A 318 -15.57 -20.40 17.21
CA GLU A 318 -16.32 -21.10 16.17
C GLU A 318 -15.60 -22.41 15.81
N TYR A 319 -16.38 -23.42 15.42
CA TYR A 319 -15.83 -24.67 14.91
C TYR A 319 -15.54 -24.53 13.41
N VAL A 320 -14.33 -24.91 13.02
CA VAL A 320 -13.85 -24.89 11.63
C VAL A 320 -13.25 -26.25 11.26
N ASN A 321 -13.18 -26.52 9.96
CA ASN A 321 -12.70 -27.80 9.44
C ASN A 321 -11.20 -27.78 9.11
N SER A 322 -10.59 -26.59 9.02
CA SER A 322 -9.18 -26.44 8.66
C SER A 322 -8.53 -25.19 9.29
N ALA A 323 -7.20 -25.14 9.26
CA ALA A 323 -6.44 -23.99 9.74
C ALA A 323 -6.62 -22.77 8.82
N GLU A 324 -6.86 -23.02 7.53
CA GLU A 324 -7.11 -22.06 6.48
C GLU A 324 -8.44 -21.34 6.69
N GLU A 325 -9.50 -22.09 7.05
CA GLU A 325 -10.80 -21.53 7.42
C GLU A 325 -10.69 -20.65 8.68
N CYS A 326 -9.97 -21.12 9.70
CA CYS A 326 -9.65 -20.30 10.88
C CYS A 326 -8.93 -18.99 10.51
N ALA A 327 -7.94 -19.07 9.61
CA ALA A 327 -7.16 -17.92 9.17
C ALA A 327 -7.96 -16.93 8.30
N ALA A 328 -9.03 -17.39 7.65
CA ALA A 328 -9.93 -16.53 6.87
C ALA A 328 -10.93 -15.77 7.75
N ILE A 329 -11.27 -16.32 8.93
CA ILE A 329 -12.14 -15.70 9.93
C ILE A 329 -11.37 -14.66 10.78
N LEU A 330 -10.09 -14.93 11.07
CA LEU A 330 -9.21 -14.06 11.87
C LEU A 330 -8.84 -12.73 11.17
#